data_AF-Q38BN0-F1
#
_entry.id   AF-Q38BN0-F1
#
_cell.length_a   1.000
_cell.length_b   1.000
_cell.length_c   1.000
_cell.angle_alpha   90.00
_cell.angle_beta   90.00
_cell.angle_gamma   90.00
#
_symmetry.space_group_name_H-M   'P 1'
#
loop_
_entity.id
_entity.type
_entity.pdbx_description
1 polymer ?
#
loop_
_entity_poly.entity_id
_entity_poly.type
_entity_poly.pdbx_seq_one_letter_code
_entity_poly.pdbx_strand_id
1 'polypeptide(L)'
;MSRRFLNRSQVTSASAALLYSRRGVSKPSTDAAASPLPPLRCPGGPRVKAEGLKQLFKVPHAGYLAKYGQRFILNLKLTHQVAALLSRTTLRTPDKLLLELGPGAGALTRSLLTRPCVGVLGIEQDERFNGHLEQIRQYTNGKFQWTNGDVLRINELEIVESLYAGFAQQHRRKPAADARERASSDGNKSDGGEACSSGTKDSGCCTGDFYCEDAPLRNVQREKILRKRFGKYAAFNHDTASGQNSGSAAPSSDVSGCAFSSESVAFEVSDRWWSDGDAKLEVIANLPFNIITELLMRYAVDCSRKQNLFVFGRVPLHVFTQQEVAECIIAPAGSIHFSRLSVLCQCFFHTQLLRTFREMTYYPKTAVLGALITLQPRAVPLLPGLDAATLIHFTDLLMRPGQRGMTVYKALQQHVPPEVAQYMLQELRTDGALTVLDLTTEEVCKLATLWHRFLEASSQQAHGSGT
;
A
#
# COMPACT_ATOMS: atom_id res chain seq x y z
N MET A 1 -58.62 -40.36 21.45
CA MET A 1 -59.32 -40.00 22.71
C MET A 1 -58.30 -39.82 23.82
N SER A 2 -58.19 -38.59 24.34
CA SER A 2 -57.20 -38.16 25.33
C SER A 2 -57.23 -38.96 26.63
N ARG A 3 -56.07 -39.50 27.06
CA ARG A 3 -55.87 -39.94 28.44
C ARG A 3 -54.51 -39.50 28.98
N ARG A 4 -54.59 -38.40 29.75
CA ARG A 4 -53.94 -38.15 31.04
C ARG A 4 -52.42 -38.34 31.14
N PHE A 5 -51.74 -37.21 31.04
CA PHE A 5 -50.48 -36.91 31.71
C PHE A 5 -50.54 -37.32 33.19
N LEU A 6 -49.63 -38.19 33.64
CA LEU A 6 -49.31 -38.36 35.05
C LEU A 6 -48.01 -37.61 35.37
N ASN A 7 -48.15 -36.65 36.29
CA ASN A 7 -47.07 -35.97 36.99
C ASN A 7 -46.25 -36.97 37.81
N ARG A 8 -44.94 -37.07 37.53
CA ARG A 8 -43.90 -37.46 38.50
C ARG A 8 -42.98 -36.26 38.65
N SER A 9 -43.23 -35.41 39.64
CA SER A 9 -42.63 -35.47 40.98
C SER A 9 -41.13 -35.16 40.96
N GLN A 10 -40.84 -33.86 41.13
CA GLN A 10 -39.85 -33.30 42.06
C GLN A 10 -38.63 -34.17 42.37
N VAL A 11 -37.51 -33.89 41.70
CA VAL A 11 -36.17 -34.15 42.24
C VAL A 11 -35.45 -32.82 42.36
N THR A 12 -35.57 -32.28 43.56
CA THR A 12 -34.62 -31.46 44.32
C THR A 12 -33.56 -30.64 43.54
N SER A 13 -33.78 -29.33 43.57
CA SER A 13 -32.78 -28.30 43.32
C SER A 13 -31.71 -28.29 44.41
N ALA A 14 -30.49 -28.74 44.11
CA ALA A 14 -29.28 -28.36 44.84
C ALA A 14 -28.07 -28.54 43.92
N SER A 15 -27.26 -27.49 43.76
CA SER A 15 -25.83 -27.52 43.37
C SER A 15 -25.35 -26.83 42.08
N ALA A 16 -26.14 -26.03 41.35
CA ALA A 16 -25.64 -25.42 40.09
C ALA A 16 -25.47 -23.89 40.07
N ALA A 17 -25.66 -23.16 41.18
CA ALA A 17 -25.63 -21.69 41.17
C ALA A 17 -24.69 -21.11 42.24
N LEU A 18 -23.37 -21.16 42.01
CA LEU A 18 -22.40 -20.49 42.87
C LEU A 18 -21.14 -19.95 42.16
N LEU A 19 -21.22 -19.64 40.86
CA LEU A 19 -20.09 -19.03 40.11
C LEU A 19 -20.38 -17.65 39.49
N TYR A 20 -21.39 -16.92 39.98
CA TYR A 20 -21.58 -15.51 39.63
C TYR A 20 -21.00 -14.60 40.72
N SER A 21 -19.67 -14.54 40.83
CA SER A 21 -19.01 -13.47 41.59
C SER A 21 -18.65 -12.31 40.67
N ARG A 22 -19.47 -11.27 40.79
CA ARG A 22 -19.18 -9.83 40.71
C ARG A 22 -17.97 -9.36 39.89
N ARG A 23 -18.30 -8.62 38.83
CA ARG A 23 -17.85 -7.24 38.54
C ARG A 23 -16.41 -6.90 38.95
N GLY A 24 -15.50 -7.08 38.02
CA GLY A 24 -14.35 -6.19 37.85
C GLY A 24 -14.37 -5.68 36.41
N VAL A 25 -15.00 -4.53 36.18
CA VAL A 25 -14.73 -3.74 34.96
C VAL A 25 -13.33 -3.18 35.16
N SER A 26 -12.31 -3.96 34.83
CA SER A 26 -10.95 -3.44 34.83
C SER A 26 -10.87 -2.42 33.70
N LYS A 27 -10.54 -1.17 34.07
CA LYS A 27 -10.08 -0.13 33.15
C LYS A 27 -9.06 -0.74 32.17
N PRO A 28 -9.04 -0.33 30.90
CA PRO A 28 -8.00 -0.77 29.98
C PRO A 28 -6.65 -0.44 30.63
N SER A 29 -5.83 -1.45 30.85
CA SER A 29 -4.48 -1.29 31.37
C SER A 29 -3.69 -0.44 30.39
N THR A 30 -3.52 0.83 30.73
CA THR A 30 -2.51 1.69 30.13
C THR A 30 -1.14 1.11 30.49
N ASP A 31 -0.23 1.04 29.52
CA ASP A 31 1.22 0.82 29.69
C ASP A 31 1.82 -0.58 29.53
N ALA A 32 1.06 -1.59 29.07
CA ALA A 32 1.72 -2.75 28.47
C ALA A 32 2.13 -2.39 27.05
N ALA A 33 3.41 -2.05 26.83
CA ALA A 33 4.02 -2.10 25.50
C ALA A 33 3.54 -3.38 24.82
N ALA A 34 2.93 -3.26 23.64
CA ALA A 34 2.10 -4.31 23.06
C ALA A 34 2.99 -5.51 22.67
N SER A 35 3.28 -6.35 23.65
CA SER A 35 4.17 -7.49 23.50
C SER A 35 3.52 -8.48 22.53
N PRO A 36 4.30 -9.11 21.62
CA PRO A 36 3.77 -10.05 20.66
C PRO A 36 2.99 -11.17 21.38
N LEU A 37 1.68 -11.26 21.12
CA LEU A 37 0.82 -12.28 21.72
C LEU A 37 0.98 -13.60 20.97
N PRO A 38 1.06 -14.75 21.67
CA PRO A 38 1.19 -16.06 21.02
C PRO A 38 0.06 -16.28 20.00
N PRO A 39 0.32 -17.00 18.90
CA PRO A 39 -0.69 -17.30 17.91
C PRO A 39 -1.82 -18.13 18.54
N LEU A 40 -3.07 -17.79 18.22
CA LEU A 40 -4.20 -18.57 18.71
C LEU A 40 -4.23 -19.92 17.99
N ARG A 41 -4.35 -21.00 18.76
CA ARG A 41 -4.44 -22.37 18.22
C ARG A 41 -5.72 -22.59 17.40
N CYS A 42 -6.78 -21.83 17.70
CA CYS A 42 -8.09 -21.94 17.07
C CYS A 42 -8.61 -20.56 16.61
N PRO A 43 -9.32 -20.50 15.47
CA PRO A 43 -9.68 -19.26 14.77
C PRO A 43 -10.84 -18.45 15.43
N GLY A 44 -10.79 -18.15 16.72
CA GLY A 44 -11.63 -17.11 17.33
C GLY A 44 -13.16 -17.32 17.30
N GLY A 45 -13.64 -18.57 17.34
CA GLY A 45 -15.07 -18.86 17.57
C GLY A 45 -15.90 -19.32 16.35
N PRO A 46 -17.25 -19.28 16.47
CA PRO A 46 -18.19 -19.78 15.45
C PRO A 46 -18.05 -19.08 14.10
N ARG A 47 -18.30 -19.81 13.01
CA ARG A 47 -18.15 -19.33 11.63
C ARG A 47 -19.51 -18.99 11.03
N VAL A 48 -19.60 -17.84 10.37
CA VAL A 48 -20.78 -17.49 9.58
C VAL A 48 -20.78 -18.31 8.31
N LYS A 49 -21.81 -19.13 8.12
CA LYS A 49 -22.06 -19.88 6.88
C LYS A 49 -22.93 -19.04 5.93
N ALA A 50 -23.09 -19.50 4.69
CA ALA A 50 -23.98 -18.90 3.69
C ALA A 50 -25.40 -18.61 4.23
N GLU A 51 -25.98 -19.53 5.01
CA GLU A 51 -27.28 -19.34 5.66
C GLU A 51 -27.26 -18.20 6.70
N GLY A 52 -26.19 -18.10 7.48
CA GLY A 52 -26.03 -17.03 8.46
C GLY A 52 -25.96 -15.65 7.80
N LEU A 53 -25.30 -15.53 6.64
CA LEU A 53 -25.32 -14.28 5.86
C LEU A 53 -26.71 -13.95 5.33
N LYS A 54 -27.47 -14.95 4.83
CA LYS A 54 -28.84 -14.72 4.37
C LYS A 54 -29.75 -14.25 5.51
N GLN A 55 -29.63 -14.85 6.69
CA GLN A 55 -30.35 -14.43 7.89
C GLN A 55 -29.93 -13.02 8.32
N LEU A 56 -28.63 -12.73 8.32
CA LEU A 56 -28.08 -11.43 8.72
C LEU A 56 -28.59 -10.29 7.82
N PHE A 57 -28.65 -10.53 6.52
CA PHE A 57 -29.13 -9.56 5.54
C PHE A 57 -30.66 -9.63 5.33
N LYS A 58 -31.35 -10.55 6.01
CA LYS A 58 -32.80 -10.80 5.88
C LYS A 58 -33.23 -11.04 4.42
N VAL A 59 -32.42 -11.81 3.67
CA VAL A 59 -32.67 -12.12 2.26
C VAL A 59 -33.00 -13.61 2.06
N PRO A 60 -33.97 -13.96 1.20
CA PRO A 60 -34.34 -15.36 0.99
C PRO A 60 -33.27 -16.12 0.18
N HIS A 61 -32.60 -15.43 -0.73
CA HIS A 61 -31.67 -16.03 -1.69
C HIS A 61 -30.41 -15.19 -1.88
N ALA A 62 -29.31 -15.87 -2.22
CA ALA A 62 -27.99 -15.27 -2.41
C ALA A 62 -27.96 -14.18 -3.51
N GLY A 63 -28.89 -14.23 -4.47
CA GLY A 63 -29.00 -13.24 -5.55
C GLY A 63 -29.18 -11.79 -5.06
N TYR A 64 -29.86 -11.59 -3.93
CA TYR A 64 -30.02 -10.24 -3.36
C TYR A 64 -28.70 -9.67 -2.86
N LEU A 65 -27.85 -10.48 -2.22
CA LEU A 65 -26.51 -10.06 -1.82
C LEU A 65 -25.67 -9.68 -3.06
N ALA A 66 -25.71 -10.53 -4.09
CA ALA A 66 -24.99 -10.29 -5.33
C ALA A 66 -25.42 -9.00 -6.04
N LYS A 67 -26.73 -8.70 -6.06
CA LYS A 67 -27.30 -7.49 -6.66
C LYS A 67 -26.75 -6.21 -6.04
N TYR A 68 -26.48 -6.21 -4.73
CA TYR A 68 -25.93 -5.06 -4.00
C TYR A 68 -24.40 -5.11 -3.86
N GLY A 69 -23.71 -5.92 -4.68
CA GLY A 69 -22.24 -6.02 -4.65
C GLY A 69 -21.66 -6.70 -3.41
N GLN A 70 -22.49 -7.31 -2.56
CA GLN A 70 -22.07 -7.94 -1.31
C GLN A 70 -21.49 -9.34 -1.61
N ARG A 71 -20.16 -9.48 -1.52
CA ARG A 71 -19.41 -10.71 -1.80
C ARG A 71 -18.45 -11.00 -0.65
N PHE A 72 -18.55 -12.18 -0.06
CA PHE A 72 -17.82 -12.55 1.15
C PHE A 72 -16.89 -13.73 0.90
N ILE A 73 -15.64 -13.64 1.36
CA ILE A 73 -14.76 -14.81 1.42
C ILE A 73 -15.19 -15.65 2.62
N LEU A 74 -15.71 -16.85 2.39
CA LEU A 74 -16.07 -17.79 3.47
C LEU A 74 -15.13 -19.00 3.54
N ASN A 75 -14.28 -19.17 2.53
CA ASN A 75 -13.42 -20.33 2.41
C ASN A 75 -12.14 -20.19 3.27
N LEU A 76 -12.13 -20.87 4.41
CA LEU A 76 -10.98 -20.84 5.32
C LEU A 76 -9.69 -21.45 4.75
N LYS A 77 -9.79 -22.39 3.82
CA LYS A 77 -8.58 -22.94 3.17
C LYS A 77 -7.88 -21.82 2.38
N LEU A 78 -8.64 -20.97 1.70
CA LEU A 78 -8.06 -19.82 1.00
C LEU A 78 -7.48 -18.81 2.00
N THR A 79 -8.24 -18.38 3.00
CA THR A 79 -7.76 -17.35 3.92
C THR A 79 -6.56 -17.79 4.75
N HIS A 80 -6.47 -19.07 5.13
CA HIS A 80 -5.26 -19.63 5.75
C HIS A 80 -4.08 -19.67 4.79
N GLN A 81 -4.31 -19.97 3.51
CA GLN A 81 -3.24 -19.92 2.51
C GLN A 81 -2.73 -18.50 2.29
N VAL A 82 -3.62 -17.50 2.30
CA VAL A 82 -3.23 -16.08 2.21
C VAL A 82 -2.44 -15.68 3.46
N ALA A 83 -2.93 -15.97 4.66
CA ALA A 83 -2.20 -15.67 5.89
C ALA A 83 -0.82 -16.35 5.93
N ALA A 84 -0.73 -17.60 5.47
CA ALA A 84 0.54 -18.32 5.37
C ALA A 84 1.48 -17.73 4.30
N LEU A 85 0.94 -17.21 3.19
CA LEU A 85 1.71 -16.50 2.17
C LEU A 85 2.31 -15.22 2.75
N LEU A 86 1.48 -14.38 3.37
CA LEU A 86 1.92 -13.15 4.03
C LEU A 86 2.98 -13.42 5.10
N SER A 87 2.84 -14.50 5.88
CA SER A 87 3.83 -14.89 6.90
C SER A 87 5.22 -15.21 6.34
N ARG A 88 5.29 -15.62 5.07
CA ARG A 88 6.57 -15.91 4.39
C ARG A 88 7.15 -14.69 3.67
N THR A 89 6.35 -13.65 3.46
CA THR A 89 6.75 -12.47 2.69
C THR A 89 6.90 -11.25 3.60
N THR A 90 5.80 -10.68 4.07
CA THR A 90 5.78 -9.38 4.76
C THR A 90 5.59 -9.57 6.26
N LEU A 91 4.74 -10.49 6.70
CA LEU A 91 4.45 -10.82 8.11
C LEU A 91 5.50 -11.74 8.75
N ARG A 92 6.78 -11.37 8.66
CA ARG A 92 7.92 -12.17 9.12
C ARG A 92 8.18 -12.09 10.62
N THR A 93 7.72 -11.01 11.27
CA THR A 93 8.02 -10.72 12.68
C THR A 93 6.74 -10.59 13.50
N PRO A 94 6.76 -10.98 14.79
CA PRO A 94 5.55 -11.04 15.61
C PRO A 94 5.12 -9.66 16.15
N ASP A 95 5.96 -8.65 16.03
CA ASP A 95 5.76 -7.26 16.47
C ASP A 95 4.97 -6.42 15.46
N LYS A 96 4.19 -7.06 14.59
CA LYS A 96 3.36 -6.37 13.59
C LYS A 96 1.90 -6.24 14.02
N LEU A 97 1.32 -5.05 13.80
CA LEU A 97 -0.12 -4.80 13.88
C LEU A 97 -0.74 -4.99 12.49
N LEU A 98 -1.82 -5.76 12.41
CA LEU A 98 -2.52 -6.03 11.14
C LEU A 98 -3.80 -5.20 11.08
N LEU A 99 -3.91 -4.34 10.09
CA LEU A 99 -5.13 -3.59 9.82
C LEU A 99 -5.93 -4.29 8.73
N GLU A 100 -7.11 -4.80 9.06
CA GLU A 100 -8.03 -5.45 8.12
C GLU A 100 -9.17 -4.49 7.75
N LEU A 101 -9.22 -4.06 6.49
CA LEU A 101 -10.31 -3.24 5.98
C LEU A 101 -11.41 -4.16 5.43
N GLY A 102 -12.61 -4.09 6.01
CA GLY A 102 -13.74 -4.94 5.67
C GLY A 102 -13.60 -6.39 6.18
N PRO A 103 -13.49 -6.63 7.51
CA PRO A 103 -13.45 -7.98 8.05
C PRO A 103 -14.74 -8.78 7.75
N GLY A 104 -15.89 -8.10 7.65
CA GLY A 104 -17.20 -8.69 7.40
C GLY A 104 -17.51 -9.85 8.35
N ALA A 105 -17.72 -11.04 7.79
CA ALA A 105 -17.96 -12.27 8.56
C ALA A 105 -16.73 -12.81 9.32
N GLY A 106 -15.55 -12.20 9.14
CA GLY A 106 -14.33 -12.48 9.86
C GLY A 106 -13.52 -13.69 9.38
N ALA A 107 -13.81 -14.27 8.21
CA ALA A 107 -13.11 -15.47 7.74
C ALA A 107 -11.59 -15.24 7.53
N LEU A 108 -11.22 -14.05 7.07
CA LEU A 108 -9.83 -13.64 6.92
C LEU A 108 -9.22 -13.26 8.26
N THR A 109 -9.88 -12.40 9.05
CA THR A 109 -9.56 -12.10 10.47
C THR A 109 -9.13 -13.33 11.24
N ARG A 110 -9.95 -14.38 11.19
CA ARG A 110 -9.74 -15.68 11.84
C ARG A 110 -8.42 -16.34 11.47
N SER A 111 -8.01 -16.21 10.21
CA SER A 111 -6.78 -16.80 9.70
C SER A 111 -5.57 -15.93 10.02
N LEU A 112 -5.73 -14.61 10.00
CA LEU A 112 -4.68 -13.66 10.43
C LEU A 112 -4.33 -13.86 11.91
N LEU A 113 -5.34 -14.06 12.77
CA LEU A 113 -5.17 -14.32 14.21
C LEU A 113 -4.44 -15.63 14.54
N THR A 114 -4.29 -16.55 13.57
CA THR A 114 -3.44 -17.75 13.73
C THR A 114 -1.95 -17.45 13.57
N ARG A 115 -1.58 -16.21 13.25
CA ARG A 115 -0.20 -15.77 13.06
C ARG A 115 0.29 -14.98 14.27
N PRO A 116 1.59 -15.06 14.60
CA PRO A 116 2.20 -14.16 15.57
C PRO A 116 2.03 -12.71 15.08
N CYS A 117 1.38 -11.90 15.89
CA CYS A 117 1.15 -10.48 15.64
C CYS A 117 0.81 -9.81 16.98
N VAL A 118 0.96 -8.48 17.01
CA VAL A 118 0.50 -7.62 18.13
C VAL A 118 -1.01 -7.73 18.27
N GLY A 119 -1.71 -7.66 17.14
CA GLY A 119 -3.17 -7.75 17.08
C GLY A 119 -3.68 -7.66 15.65
N VAL A 120 -4.99 -7.81 15.52
CA VAL A 120 -5.72 -7.52 14.28
C VAL A 120 -6.74 -6.44 14.59
N LEU A 121 -6.65 -5.31 13.90
CA LEU A 121 -7.59 -4.20 13.97
C LEU A 121 -8.47 -4.22 12.72
N GLY A 122 -9.78 -4.40 12.88
CA GLY A 122 -10.75 -4.34 11.80
C GLY A 122 -11.35 -2.95 11.62
N ILE A 123 -11.64 -2.58 10.38
CA ILE A 123 -12.48 -1.43 10.06
C ILE A 123 -13.66 -1.93 9.24
N GLU A 124 -14.87 -1.85 9.81
CA GLU A 124 -16.07 -2.41 9.19
C GLU A 124 -17.17 -1.36 9.10
N GLN A 125 -17.64 -1.07 7.89
CA GLN A 125 -18.72 -0.12 7.70
C GLN A 125 -20.09 -0.70 8.05
N ASP A 126 -20.30 -1.99 7.83
CA ASP A 126 -21.59 -2.65 8.02
C ASP A 126 -21.76 -3.17 9.44
N GLU A 127 -22.48 -2.40 10.25
CA GLU A 127 -22.76 -2.70 11.66
C GLU A 127 -23.50 -4.02 11.90
N ARG A 128 -24.14 -4.61 10.86
CA ARG A 128 -24.74 -5.94 10.99
C ARG A 128 -23.70 -6.98 11.42
N PHE A 129 -22.43 -6.81 11.05
CA PHE A 129 -21.37 -7.71 11.47
C PHE A 129 -20.94 -7.54 12.92
N ASN A 130 -21.32 -6.48 13.63
CA ASN A 130 -20.85 -6.18 14.98
C ASN A 130 -21.05 -7.35 15.96
N GLY A 131 -22.20 -8.02 15.92
CA GLY A 131 -22.45 -9.18 16.78
C GLY A 131 -21.50 -10.36 16.50
N HIS A 132 -21.08 -10.54 15.25
CA HIS A 132 -20.09 -11.56 14.89
C HIS A 132 -18.67 -11.15 15.25
N LEU A 133 -18.32 -9.89 14.99
CA LEU A 133 -17.01 -9.31 15.32
C LEU A 133 -16.77 -9.29 16.83
N GLU A 134 -17.79 -9.01 17.63
CA GLU A 134 -17.73 -9.06 19.09
C GLU A 134 -17.42 -10.46 19.59
N GLN A 135 -18.03 -11.50 18.99
CA GLN A 135 -17.65 -12.87 19.30
C GLN A 135 -16.16 -13.10 19.03
N ILE A 136 -15.63 -12.66 17.87
CA ILE A 136 -14.20 -12.80 17.56
C ILE A 136 -13.34 -12.14 18.63
N ARG A 137 -13.66 -10.91 19.01
CA ARG A 137 -12.93 -10.17 20.06
C ARG A 137 -12.93 -10.91 21.39
N GLN A 138 -14.08 -11.41 21.82
CA GLN A 138 -14.22 -12.18 23.07
C GLN A 138 -13.41 -13.48 23.03
N TYR A 139 -13.54 -14.28 21.97
CA TYR A 139 -12.80 -15.54 21.81
C TYR A 139 -11.28 -15.35 21.68
N THR A 140 -10.83 -14.15 21.34
CA THR A 140 -9.43 -13.81 21.15
C THR A 140 -8.86 -12.98 22.31
N ASN A 141 -9.63 -12.82 23.39
CA ASN A 141 -9.29 -12.01 24.56
C ASN A 141 -8.77 -10.60 24.18
N GLY A 142 -9.46 -9.94 23.24
CA GLY A 142 -9.11 -8.60 22.79
C GLY A 142 -7.95 -8.52 21.78
N LYS A 143 -7.31 -9.63 21.39
CA LYS A 143 -6.30 -9.61 20.32
C LYS A 143 -6.87 -9.16 18.97
N PHE A 144 -8.15 -9.43 18.73
CA PHE A 144 -8.93 -8.76 17.70
C PHE A 144 -9.70 -7.59 18.28
N GLN A 145 -9.63 -6.44 17.61
CA GLN A 145 -10.46 -5.27 17.87
C GLN A 145 -11.01 -4.75 16.55
N TRP A 146 -12.10 -4.00 16.57
CA TRP A 146 -12.57 -3.30 15.37
C TRP A 146 -13.25 -2.00 15.73
N THR A 147 -13.39 -1.15 14.73
CA THR A 147 -14.20 0.07 14.76
C THR A 147 -15.15 0.10 13.59
N ASN A 148 -16.33 0.70 13.77
CA ASN A 148 -17.22 0.95 12.65
C ASN A 148 -16.81 2.22 11.89
N GLY A 149 -16.76 2.14 10.56
CA GLY A 149 -16.39 3.30 9.75
C GLY A 149 -16.32 3.03 8.25
N ASP A 150 -16.57 4.08 7.48
CA ASP A 150 -16.32 4.09 6.03
C ASP A 150 -14.81 4.29 5.79
N VAL A 151 -14.18 3.28 5.21
CA VAL A 151 -12.74 3.26 4.93
C VAL A 151 -12.28 4.42 4.06
N LEU A 152 -13.16 5.10 3.31
CA LEU A 152 -12.79 6.27 2.51
C LEU A 152 -12.83 7.58 3.29
N ARG A 153 -13.48 7.61 4.47
CA ARG A 153 -13.78 8.85 5.23
C ARG A 153 -13.14 8.92 6.61
N ILE A 154 -12.56 7.81 7.07
CA ILE A 154 -11.91 7.75 8.39
C ILE A 154 -10.44 8.14 8.31
N ASN A 155 -9.90 8.54 9.46
CA ASN A 155 -8.48 8.66 9.71
C ASN A 155 -8.00 7.43 10.50
N GLU A 156 -7.33 6.50 9.84
CA GLU A 156 -6.89 5.27 10.49
C GLU A 156 -5.80 5.49 11.53
N LEU A 157 -4.99 6.54 11.40
CA LEU A 157 -3.98 6.90 12.38
C LEU A 157 -4.61 7.24 13.73
N GLU A 158 -5.69 8.02 13.76
CA GLU A 158 -6.40 8.35 15.02
C GLU A 158 -6.94 7.09 15.71
N ILE A 159 -7.43 6.12 14.92
CA ILE A 159 -7.92 4.84 15.44
C ILE A 159 -6.76 4.02 16.03
N VAL A 160 -5.62 3.95 15.34
CA VAL A 160 -4.41 3.26 15.83
C VAL A 160 -3.87 3.92 17.09
N GLU A 161 -3.82 5.25 17.15
CA GLU A 161 -3.38 6.00 18.33
C GLU A 161 -4.32 5.80 19.53
N SER A 162 -5.63 5.73 19.27
CA SER A 162 -6.64 5.52 20.32
C SER A 162 -6.59 4.09 20.90
N LEU A 163 -6.54 3.07 20.05
CA LEU A 163 -6.67 1.67 20.47
C LEU A 163 -5.33 1.00 20.77
N TYR A 164 -4.24 1.52 20.19
CA TYR A 164 -2.90 0.94 20.28
C TYR A 164 -1.85 2.04 20.57
N ALA A 165 -2.15 2.94 21.52
CA ALA A 165 -1.29 4.09 21.88
C ALA A 165 0.19 3.74 22.07
N GLY A 166 0.50 2.67 22.82
CA GLY A 166 1.87 2.23 23.04
C GLY A 166 2.59 1.78 21.76
N PHE A 167 1.89 1.03 20.89
CA PHE A 167 2.41 0.65 19.57
C PHE A 167 2.62 1.89 18.69
N ALA A 168 1.65 2.81 18.68
CA ALA A 168 1.72 4.03 17.88
C ALA A 168 2.92 4.90 18.29
N GLN A 169 3.13 5.09 19.59
CA GLN A 169 4.26 5.82 20.14
C GLN A 169 5.60 5.16 19.83
N GLN A 170 5.65 3.82 19.92
CA GLN A 170 6.88 3.04 19.71
C GLN A 170 7.29 2.97 18.23
N HIS A 171 6.34 2.87 17.31
CA HIS A 171 6.63 2.57 15.90
C HIS A 171 6.35 3.71 14.93
N ARG A 172 5.76 4.83 15.38
CA ARG A 172 5.67 6.04 14.55
C ARG A 172 7.09 6.48 14.20
N ARG A 173 7.32 6.69 12.92
CA ARG A 173 8.58 7.19 12.39
C ARG A 173 8.50 8.70 12.25
N LYS A 174 9.60 9.39 12.55
CA LYS A 174 9.69 10.84 12.46
C LYS A 174 10.70 11.24 11.39
N PRO A 175 10.41 12.27 10.57
CA PRO A 175 11.43 12.90 9.73
C PRO A 175 12.60 13.40 10.58
N ALA A 176 13.80 13.39 10.02
CA ALA A 176 15.01 13.83 10.73
C ALA A 176 14.97 15.30 11.19
N ALA A 177 14.15 16.13 10.54
CA ALA A 177 13.96 17.53 10.92
C ALA A 177 13.48 17.67 12.38
N ASP A 178 12.54 16.83 12.82
CA ASP A 178 12.03 16.83 14.21
C ASP A 178 13.06 16.32 15.22
N ALA A 179 14.01 15.48 14.78
CA ALA A 179 15.04 14.95 15.66
C ALA A 179 16.08 16.02 16.03
N ARG A 180 16.32 16.98 15.13
CA ARG A 180 17.23 18.11 15.41
C ARG A 180 16.70 19.02 16.51
N GLU A 181 15.39 19.18 16.67
CA GLU A 181 14.83 19.95 17.79
C GLU A 181 15.14 19.33 19.16
N ARG A 182 15.25 18.00 19.25
CA ARG A 182 15.73 17.32 20.48
C ARG A 182 17.24 17.39 20.64
N ALA A 183 18.01 17.45 19.56
CA ALA A 183 19.45 17.65 19.66
C ALA A 183 19.80 19.11 20.04
N SER A 184 18.97 20.09 19.67
CA SER A 184 19.18 21.49 20.05
C SER A 184 18.92 21.80 21.53
N SER A 185 18.36 20.87 22.30
CA SER A 185 18.37 20.98 23.77
C SER A 185 19.71 20.56 24.40
N ASP A 186 20.61 19.96 23.63
CA ASP A 186 21.95 19.59 24.08
C ASP A 186 23.02 20.47 23.43
N GLY A 187 23.38 21.54 24.15
CA GLY A 187 24.74 22.08 24.23
C GLY A 187 25.55 22.22 22.94
N ASN A 188 25.40 23.39 22.31
CA ASN A 188 26.38 24.14 21.52
C ASN A 188 27.85 23.65 21.59
N LYS A 189 28.39 23.22 20.44
CA LYS A 189 29.82 23.36 20.11
C LYS A 189 29.98 23.61 18.61
N SER A 190 30.13 24.88 18.29
CA SER A 190 30.55 25.43 17.01
C SER A 190 31.99 25.02 16.69
N ASP A 191 32.23 24.50 15.49
CA ASP A 191 33.55 24.58 14.83
C ASP A 191 33.31 25.03 13.39
N GLY A 192 33.83 26.22 13.08
CA GLY A 192 33.79 26.82 11.75
C GLY A 192 34.83 26.17 10.84
N GLY A 193 34.42 25.78 9.64
CA GLY A 193 35.29 25.29 8.59
C GLY A 193 35.03 26.09 7.31
N GLU A 194 36.10 26.70 6.81
CA GLU A 194 36.14 27.75 5.79
C GLU A 194 35.65 27.33 4.39
N ALA A 195 35.06 28.30 3.70
CA ALA A 195 34.64 28.23 2.31
C ALA A 195 35.87 28.25 1.37
N CYS A 196 36.07 27.18 0.60
CA CYS A 196 37.02 27.17 -0.51
C CYS A 196 36.31 27.48 -1.83
N SER A 197 36.77 28.54 -2.48
CA SER A 197 36.28 29.09 -3.74
C SER A 197 37.12 28.62 -4.93
N SER A 198 36.43 28.46 -6.07
CA SER A 198 36.90 28.69 -7.45
C SER A 198 38.03 27.82 -8.04
N GLY A 199 37.79 27.32 -9.26
CA GLY A 199 38.87 26.86 -10.14
C GLY A 199 38.46 25.87 -11.22
N THR A 200 37.56 26.27 -12.13
CA THR A 200 37.19 25.52 -13.33
C THR A 200 38.42 25.32 -14.24
N LYS A 201 38.78 24.08 -14.56
CA LYS A 201 39.73 23.76 -15.63
C LYS A 201 39.15 22.72 -16.57
N ASP A 202 38.81 23.19 -17.76
CA ASP A 202 38.53 22.37 -18.94
C ASP A 202 39.76 21.52 -19.27
N SER A 203 39.58 20.20 -19.36
CA SER A 203 40.50 19.33 -20.08
C SER A 203 39.70 18.27 -20.82
N GLY A 204 39.70 18.39 -22.15
CA GLY A 204 39.15 17.40 -23.05
C GLY A 204 40.01 16.14 -23.02
N CYS A 205 39.37 14.98 -22.87
CA CYS A 205 40.00 13.70 -23.13
C CYS A 205 39.12 12.96 -24.14
N CYS A 206 39.69 12.79 -25.34
CA CYS A 206 39.13 12.03 -26.44
C CYS A 206 39.38 10.52 -26.23
N THR A 207 38.72 9.73 -27.08
CA THR A 207 38.93 8.31 -27.41
C THR A 207 38.10 7.30 -26.61
N GLY A 208 37.17 6.65 -27.32
CA GLY A 208 36.35 5.54 -26.82
C GLY A 208 35.02 5.46 -27.56
N ASP A 209 35.01 4.71 -28.66
CA ASP A 209 33.86 4.20 -29.43
C ASP A 209 32.46 4.65 -28.97
N PHE A 210 31.99 5.73 -29.60
CA PHE A 210 30.64 6.26 -29.46
C PHE A 210 29.62 5.24 -30.04
N TYR A 211 29.17 4.32 -29.21
CA TYR A 211 27.81 3.81 -29.33
C TYR A 211 26.88 4.96 -29.00
N CYS A 212 26.35 5.62 -30.04
CA CYS A 212 25.37 6.68 -29.90
C CYS A 212 24.07 6.04 -29.34
N GLU A 213 23.89 6.05 -28.02
CA GLU A 213 22.64 5.61 -27.35
C GLU A 213 21.44 6.51 -27.67
N ASP A 214 21.64 7.64 -28.37
CA ASP A 214 20.66 8.72 -28.46
C ASP A 214 19.69 8.66 -29.67
N ALA A 215 19.60 7.54 -30.39
CA ALA A 215 18.59 7.40 -31.44
C ALA A 215 17.25 6.87 -30.87
N PRO A 216 16.11 7.58 -31.03
CA PRO A 216 14.82 7.12 -30.54
C PRO A 216 14.43 5.78 -31.20
N LEU A 217 14.14 4.79 -30.36
CA LEU A 217 13.76 3.45 -30.79
C LEU A 217 12.35 3.46 -31.39
N ARG A 218 12.18 2.92 -32.61
CA ARG A 218 10.87 2.66 -33.22
C ARG A 218 9.96 1.87 -32.26
N ASN A 219 8.65 2.13 -32.31
CA ASN A 219 7.63 1.53 -31.41
C ASN A 219 7.82 0.02 -31.17
N VAL A 220 8.08 -0.79 -32.21
CA VAL A 220 8.23 -2.25 -32.07
C VAL A 220 9.51 -2.64 -31.31
N GLN A 221 10.62 -1.94 -31.55
CA GLN A 221 11.88 -2.18 -30.84
C GLN A 221 11.77 -1.72 -29.39
N ARG A 222 11.15 -0.55 -29.17
CA ARG A 222 10.84 -0.02 -27.85
C ARG A 222 9.92 -0.97 -27.07
N GLU A 223 8.88 -1.50 -27.69
CA GLU A 223 7.99 -2.51 -27.10
C GLU A 223 8.76 -3.78 -26.71
N LYS A 224 9.64 -4.30 -27.57
CA LYS A 224 10.50 -5.46 -27.25
C LYS A 224 11.42 -5.17 -26.06
N ILE A 225 12.03 -3.99 -26.00
CA ILE A 225 12.93 -3.59 -24.90
C ILE A 225 12.15 -3.44 -23.59
N LEU A 226 10.97 -2.81 -23.63
CA LEU A 226 10.10 -2.68 -22.44
C LEU A 226 9.60 -4.05 -21.97
N ARG A 227 9.17 -4.93 -22.88
CA ARG A 227 8.84 -6.33 -22.55
C ARG A 227 10.03 -7.09 -21.99
N LYS A 228 11.26 -6.81 -22.42
CA LYS A 228 12.47 -7.45 -21.88
C LYS A 228 12.85 -6.92 -20.50
N ARG A 229 12.71 -5.60 -20.26
CA ARG A 229 12.98 -4.95 -18.97
C ARG A 229 11.93 -5.28 -17.90
N PHE A 230 10.66 -5.29 -18.27
CA PHE A 230 9.52 -5.42 -17.34
C PHE A 230 8.74 -6.74 -17.50
N GLY A 231 9.25 -7.66 -18.31
CA GLY A 231 8.59 -8.90 -18.71
C GLY A 231 8.32 -9.87 -17.57
N LYS A 232 7.02 -10.00 -17.25
CA LYS A 232 6.36 -11.04 -16.44
C LYS A 232 6.64 -11.11 -14.94
N TYR A 233 7.84 -10.81 -14.45
CA TYR A 233 8.11 -10.86 -13.00
C TYR A 233 9.24 -9.88 -12.68
N ALA A 234 8.93 -8.58 -12.57
CA ALA A 234 9.88 -7.61 -12.06
C ALA A 234 10.36 -8.11 -10.68
N ALA A 235 11.63 -8.51 -10.62
CA ALA A 235 12.24 -9.08 -9.45
C ALA A 235 12.13 -8.09 -8.29
N PHE A 236 11.66 -8.61 -7.17
CA PHE A 236 11.39 -7.91 -5.93
C PHE A 236 12.70 -7.43 -5.29
N ASN A 237 13.19 -6.27 -5.70
CA ASN A 237 14.24 -5.57 -4.97
C ASN A 237 13.57 -4.79 -3.84
N HIS A 238 13.65 -5.34 -2.64
CA HIS A 238 13.55 -4.50 -1.46
C HIS A 238 14.67 -3.47 -1.55
N ASP A 239 14.34 -2.21 -1.83
CA ASP A 239 15.22 -1.08 -1.49
C ASP A 239 15.30 -1.03 0.05
N THR A 240 15.99 -1.98 0.66
CA THR A 240 16.35 -1.95 2.08
C THR A 240 17.75 -1.42 2.16
N ALA A 241 17.96 -0.39 2.98
CA ALA A 241 19.29 0.16 3.29
C ALA A 241 20.22 -0.82 4.03
N SER A 242 19.87 -2.10 4.17
CA SER A 242 20.70 -3.13 4.78
C SER A 242 21.69 -3.72 3.76
N GLY A 243 22.57 -2.89 3.22
CA GLY A 243 23.83 -3.37 2.66
C GLY A 243 24.79 -3.61 3.82
N GLN A 244 24.97 -4.87 4.23
CA GLN A 244 26.14 -5.43 4.94
C GLN A 244 25.75 -6.75 5.61
N ASN A 245 25.90 -7.88 4.90
CA ASN A 245 26.29 -9.13 5.55
C ASN A 245 26.83 -10.11 4.50
N SER A 246 28.03 -9.83 4.01
CA SER A 246 28.86 -10.78 3.27
C SER A 246 30.27 -10.68 3.85
N GLY A 247 30.49 -11.34 4.98
CA GLY A 247 31.80 -11.52 5.59
C GLY A 247 32.28 -12.95 5.40
N SER A 248 32.49 -13.38 4.14
CA SER A 248 33.26 -14.59 3.84
C SER A 248 34.71 -14.18 3.60
N ALA A 249 35.56 -14.50 4.57
CA ALA A 249 36.99 -14.26 4.55
C ALA A 249 37.69 -15.10 3.46
N ALA A 250 38.38 -14.43 2.54
CA ALA A 250 39.53 -14.99 1.83
C ALA A 250 40.47 -13.84 1.41
N PRO A 251 41.77 -13.89 1.73
CA PRO A 251 42.72 -12.80 1.50
C PRO A 251 43.45 -12.98 0.16
N SER A 252 43.79 -11.89 -0.54
CA SER A 252 45.12 -11.66 -1.14
C SER A 252 45.13 -10.52 -2.18
N SER A 253 46.31 -9.90 -2.25
CA SER A 253 46.84 -9.00 -3.28
C SER A 253 46.40 -7.53 -3.26
N ASP A 254 47.32 -6.75 -2.71
CA ASP A 254 47.51 -5.32 -2.88
C ASP A 254 47.46 -4.89 -4.35
N VAL A 255 46.57 -3.94 -4.66
CA VAL A 255 46.74 -3.05 -5.81
C VAL A 255 46.52 -1.63 -5.31
N SER A 256 47.63 -0.97 -4.99
CA SER A 256 47.76 0.47 -4.84
C SER A 256 47.46 1.15 -6.17
N GLY A 257 46.40 1.96 -6.24
CA GLY A 257 46.08 2.67 -7.48
C GLY A 257 44.93 3.66 -7.35
N CYS A 258 45.28 4.93 -7.16
CA CYS A 258 44.55 6.13 -7.53
C CYS A 258 43.09 6.28 -7.04
N ALA A 259 42.93 7.05 -5.96
CA ALA A 259 41.66 7.56 -5.48
C ALA A 259 41.08 8.59 -6.46
N PHE A 260 40.34 8.11 -7.47
CA PHE A 260 39.33 8.95 -8.11
C PHE A 260 38.19 9.09 -7.11
N SER A 261 38.07 10.26 -6.49
CA SER A 261 36.84 10.69 -5.83
C SER A 261 35.76 10.85 -6.88
N SER A 262 35.24 9.73 -7.37
CA SER A 262 33.94 9.71 -8.01
C SER A 262 32.99 10.17 -6.93
N GLU A 263 32.61 11.45 -6.99
CA GLU A 263 31.39 11.96 -6.39
C GLU A 263 30.24 11.18 -7.04
N SER A 264 30.09 9.91 -6.64
CA SER A 264 28.79 9.27 -6.67
C SER A 264 27.95 10.23 -5.87
N VAL A 265 27.07 10.95 -6.57
CA VAL A 265 25.95 11.67 -5.97
C VAL A 265 25.24 10.60 -5.15
N ALA A 266 25.65 10.50 -3.89
CA ALA A 266 25.10 9.55 -2.96
C ALA A 266 23.62 9.87 -3.03
N PHE A 267 22.80 8.86 -3.35
CA PHE A 267 21.40 8.92 -3.03
C PHE A 267 21.36 9.37 -1.59
N GLU A 268 21.09 10.65 -1.36
CA GLU A 268 21.00 11.18 -0.03
C GLU A 268 19.77 10.45 0.49
N VAL A 269 20.02 9.39 1.26
CA VAL A 269 18.99 8.65 1.98
C VAL A 269 18.51 9.59 3.11
N SER A 270 18.12 10.82 2.77
CA SER A 270 17.56 11.83 3.66
C SER A 270 16.31 11.27 4.33
N ASP A 271 15.64 10.38 3.61
CA ASP A 271 14.50 9.60 4.03
C ASP A 271 14.93 8.24 4.63
N ARG A 272 16.03 8.18 5.40
CA ARG A 272 16.41 7.01 6.21
C ARG A 272 15.24 6.54 7.06
N TRP A 273 14.57 7.46 7.74
CA TRP A 273 13.36 7.13 8.51
C TRP A 273 12.28 6.41 7.67
N TRP A 274 12.14 6.74 6.39
CA TRP A 274 11.19 6.11 5.47
C TRP A 274 11.73 4.79 4.91
N SER A 275 13.02 4.72 4.60
CA SER A 275 13.67 3.58 3.94
C SER A 275 14.15 2.50 4.92
N ASP A 276 14.39 2.84 6.18
CA ASP A 276 15.02 1.97 7.17
C ASP A 276 14.04 0.94 7.71
N GLY A 277 14.39 -0.34 7.55
CA GLY A 277 13.66 -1.45 8.15
C GLY A 277 12.19 -1.61 7.69
N ASP A 278 11.59 -2.72 8.11
CA ASP A 278 10.20 -3.04 7.78
C ASP A 278 9.23 -2.17 8.59
N ALA A 279 8.15 -1.74 7.95
CA ALA A 279 7.01 -1.18 8.66
C ALA A 279 6.42 -2.24 9.61
N LYS A 280 6.06 -1.80 10.81
CA LYS A 280 5.44 -2.66 11.85
C LYS A 280 3.92 -2.69 11.76
N LEU A 281 3.35 -2.02 10.78
CA LEU A 281 1.94 -2.07 10.44
C LEU A 281 1.81 -2.61 9.02
N GLU A 282 0.82 -3.47 8.78
CA GLU A 282 0.45 -3.95 7.44
C GLU A 282 -1.06 -3.85 7.24
N VAL A 283 -1.48 -3.48 6.03
CA VAL A 283 -2.90 -3.34 5.68
C VAL A 283 -3.33 -4.49 4.80
N ILE A 284 -4.46 -5.10 5.12
CA ILE A 284 -5.12 -6.11 4.30
C ILE A 284 -6.53 -5.63 3.99
N ALA A 285 -6.80 -5.32 2.72
CA ALA A 285 -8.08 -4.80 2.27
C ALA A 285 -8.89 -5.90 1.59
N ASN A 286 -10.00 -6.28 2.18
CA ASN A 286 -10.99 -7.21 1.62
C ASN A 286 -12.34 -6.51 1.47
N LEU A 287 -12.37 -5.52 0.59
CA LEU A 287 -13.51 -4.62 0.39
C LEU A 287 -14.27 -4.92 -0.91
N PRO A 288 -15.50 -4.43 -1.05
CA PRO A 288 -16.21 -4.43 -2.33
C PRO A 288 -15.36 -3.80 -3.44
N PHE A 289 -15.36 -4.42 -4.62
CA PHE A 289 -14.43 -4.05 -5.70
C PHE A 289 -14.63 -2.63 -6.24
N ASN A 290 -15.83 -2.07 -6.12
CA ASN A 290 -16.12 -0.70 -6.53
C ASN A 290 -15.47 0.37 -5.64
N ILE A 291 -14.96 0.02 -4.46
CA ILE A 291 -14.31 0.95 -3.51
C ILE A 291 -12.78 0.90 -3.63
N ILE A 292 -12.22 -0.16 -4.23
CA ILE A 292 -10.77 -0.40 -4.27
C ILE A 292 -10.01 0.71 -4.98
N THR A 293 -10.51 1.20 -6.12
CA THR A 293 -9.82 2.25 -6.88
C THR A 293 -9.71 3.55 -6.06
N GLU A 294 -10.79 3.98 -5.43
CA GLU A 294 -10.81 5.18 -4.58
C GLU A 294 -9.92 5.01 -3.35
N LEU A 295 -9.92 3.83 -2.73
CA LEU A 295 -9.02 3.51 -1.62
C LEU A 295 -7.55 3.62 -2.05
N LEU A 296 -7.19 3.04 -3.19
CA LEU A 296 -5.82 3.08 -3.71
C LEU A 296 -5.39 4.51 -4.06
N MET A 297 -6.31 5.34 -4.58
CA MET A 297 -6.04 6.75 -4.82
C MET A 297 -5.76 7.50 -3.53
N ARG A 298 -6.60 7.31 -2.50
CA ARG A 298 -6.38 7.92 -1.17
C ARG A 298 -5.04 7.47 -0.57
N TYR A 299 -4.75 6.17 -0.61
CA TYR A 299 -3.49 5.65 -0.09
C TYR A 299 -2.27 6.08 -0.89
N ALA A 300 -2.39 6.31 -2.20
CA ALA A 300 -1.31 6.92 -2.96
C ALA A 300 -1.04 8.36 -2.48
N VAL A 301 -2.09 9.15 -2.22
CA VAL A 301 -1.96 10.50 -1.65
C VAL A 301 -1.33 10.45 -0.27
N ASP A 302 -1.87 9.63 0.63
CA ASP A 302 -1.36 9.48 1.99
C ASP A 302 0.11 9.01 2.00
N CYS A 303 0.46 8.08 1.11
CA CYS A 303 1.84 7.59 0.95
C CYS A 303 2.76 8.69 0.44
N SER A 304 2.34 9.45 -0.58
CA SER A 304 3.15 10.52 -1.16
C SER A 304 3.43 11.65 -0.17
N ARG A 305 2.46 11.94 0.72
CA ARG A 305 2.57 12.94 1.80
C ARG A 305 3.12 12.36 3.10
N LYS A 306 3.37 11.06 3.14
CA LYS A 306 3.85 10.31 4.31
C LYS A 306 3.01 10.54 5.58
N GLN A 307 1.69 10.57 5.40
CA GLN A 307 0.69 10.86 6.45
C GLN A 307 -0.19 9.63 6.77
N ASN A 308 -1.14 9.78 7.69
CA ASN A 308 -2.07 8.72 8.10
C ASN A 308 -1.30 7.43 8.47
N LEU A 309 -1.58 6.28 7.86
CA LEU A 309 -0.87 5.02 8.12
C LEU A 309 0.61 5.06 7.72
N PHE A 310 1.00 5.92 6.78
CA PHE A 310 2.38 5.99 6.27
C PHE A 310 3.32 6.76 7.21
N VAL A 311 2.84 7.30 8.33
CA VAL A 311 3.71 7.75 9.43
C VAL A 311 4.47 6.57 10.08
N PHE A 312 4.03 5.33 9.86
CA PHE A 312 4.71 4.10 10.31
C PHE A 312 5.77 3.61 9.31
N GLY A 313 6.04 4.38 8.26
CA GLY A 313 6.98 4.07 7.19
C GLY A 313 6.30 3.41 5.97
N ARG A 314 7.05 2.56 5.27
CA ARG A 314 6.61 1.88 4.04
C ARG A 314 5.64 0.72 4.33
N VAL A 315 4.45 1.06 4.83
CA VAL A 315 3.37 0.13 5.17
C VAL A 315 2.92 -0.62 3.91
N PRO A 316 3.08 -1.96 3.84
CA PRO A 316 2.59 -2.74 2.71
C PRO A 316 1.06 -2.79 2.73
N LEU A 317 0.49 -2.76 1.52
CA LEU A 317 -0.94 -2.89 1.29
C LEU A 317 -1.22 -4.20 0.54
N HIS A 318 -2.04 -5.07 1.12
CA HIS A 318 -2.46 -6.34 0.51
C HIS A 318 -3.93 -6.27 0.15
N VAL A 319 -4.24 -6.15 -1.14
CA VAL A 319 -5.59 -5.83 -1.61
C VAL A 319 -6.21 -7.02 -2.33
N PHE A 320 -7.38 -7.46 -1.87
CA PHE A 320 -8.24 -8.36 -2.62
C PHE A 320 -9.04 -7.55 -3.63
N THR A 321 -8.95 -7.91 -4.91
CA THR A 321 -9.67 -7.26 -6.00
C THR A 321 -10.02 -8.25 -7.11
N GLN A 322 -10.70 -7.82 -8.17
CA GLN A 322 -10.91 -8.62 -9.37
C GLN A 322 -9.58 -8.79 -10.13
N GLN A 323 -9.38 -9.92 -10.80
CA GLN A 323 -8.17 -10.17 -11.57
C GLN A 323 -7.91 -9.07 -12.60
N GLU A 324 -8.94 -8.62 -13.32
CA GLU A 324 -8.82 -7.54 -14.32
C GLU A 324 -8.31 -6.22 -13.72
N VAL A 325 -8.70 -5.88 -12.48
CA VAL A 325 -8.22 -4.68 -11.78
C VAL A 325 -6.77 -4.86 -11.35
N ALA A 326 -6.39 -6.05 -10.86
CA ALA A 326 -5.01 -6.35 -10.52
C ALA A 326 -4.09 -6.32 -11.75
N GLU A 327 -4.55 -6.84 -12.89
CA GLU A 327 -3.87 -6.75 -14.19
C GLU A 327 -3.68 -5.30 -14.63
N CYS A 328 -4.71 -4.45 -14.46
CA CYS A 328 -4.57 -3.01 -14.69
C CYS A 328 -3.51 -2.37 -13.79
N ILE A 329 -3.47 -2.69 -12.49
CA ILE A 329 -2.48 -2.10 -11.56
C ILE A 329 -1.03 -2.45 -11.96
N ILE A 330 -0.77 -3.69 -12.38
CA ILE A 330 0.58 -4.14 -12.74
C ILE A 330 0.92 -3.93 -14.23
N ALA A 331 -0.02 -3.46 -15.05
CA ALA A 331 0.16 -3.35 -16.48
C ALA A 331 1.32 -2.40 -16.82
N PRO A 332 2.31 -2.82 -17.63
CA PRO A 332 3.32 -1.90 -18.15
C PRO A 332 2.77 -1.10 -19.33
N ALA A 333 3.50 -0.06 -19.74
CA ALA A 333 3.21 0.68 -20.96
C ALA A 333 3.13 -0.22 -22.21
N GLY A 334 2.31 0.20 -23.17
CA GLY A 334 1.95 -0.59 -24.35
C GLY A 334 0.90 -1.68 -24.11
N SER A 335 0.56 -1.99 -22.85
CA SER A 335 -0.53 -2.92 -22.53
C SER A 335 -1.89 -2.27 -22.75
N ILE A 336 -2.88 -3.05 -23.22
CA ILE A 336 -4.29 -2.62 -23.28
C ILE A 336 -4.88 -2.33 -21.88
N HIS A 337 -4.29 -2.96 -20.84
CA HIS A 337 -4.65 -2.76 -19.43
C HIS A 337 -3.91 -1.56 -18.82
N PHE A 338 -2.97 -0.93 -19.55
CA PHE A 338 -2.28 0.26 -19.07
C PHE A 338 -3.26 1.42 -18.91
N SER A 339 -3.26 2.01 -17.73
CA SER A 339 -4.28 2.94 -17.28
C SER A 339 -3.71 3.92 -16.26
N ARG A 340 -4.55 4.89 -15.88
CA ARG A 340 -4.25 5.83 -14.80
C ARG A 340 -3.91 5.12 -13.49
N LEU A 341 -4.60 4.02 -13.19
CA LEU A 341 -4.35 3.24 -11.99
C LEU A 341 -2.98 2.54 -12.05
N SER A 342 -2.54 2.10 -13.24
CA SER A 342 -1.19 1.58 -13.48
C SER A 342 -0.15 2.62 -13.10
N VAL A 343 -0.25 3.83 -13.66
CA VAL A 343 0.69 4.94 -13.42
C VAL A 343 0.71 5.32 -11.94
N LEU A 344 -0.46 5.53 -11.34
CA LEU A 344 -0.58 5.95 -9.96
C LEU A 344 0.03 4.94 -8.99
N CYS A 345 -0.34 3.67 -9.11
CA CYS A 345 0.16 2.64 -8.21
C CYS A 345 1.65 2.37 -8.45
N GLN A 346 2.12 2.30 -9.69
CA GLN A 346 3.53 2.04 -9.98
C GLN A 346 4.45 3.21 -9.63
N CYS A 347 3.93 4.44 -9.62
CA CYS A 347 4.67 5.63 -9.21
C CYS A 347 5.08 5.59 -7.74
N PHE A 348 4.16 5.23 -6.84
CA PHE A 348 4.39 5.27 -5.39
C PHE A 348 4.68 3.89 -4.78
N PHE A 349 4.34 2.81 -5.48
CA PHE A 349 4.48 1.45 -4.96
C PHE A 349 5.18 0.52 -5.95
N HIS A 350 5.94 -0.43 -5.42
CA HIS A 350 6.22 -1.68 -6.09
C HIS A 350 4.96 -2.55 -6.03
N THR A 351 4.40 -2.87 -7.20
CA THR A 351 3.16 -3.64 -7.32
C THR A 351 3.44 -5.08 -7.71
N GLN A 352 2.83 -6.04 -7.02
CA GLN A 352 3.04 -7.47 -7.27
C GLN A 352 1.73 -8.25 -7.14
N LEU A 353 1.35 -8.96 -8.20
CA LEU A 353 0.29 -9.96 -8.13
C LEU A 353 0.80 -11.20 -7.39
N LEU A 354 0.26 -11.45 -6.20
CA LEU A 354 0.66 -12.59 -5.38
C LEU A 354 -0.06 -13.89 -5.79
N ARG A 355 -1.37 -13.79 -6.05
CA ARG A 355 -2.19 -14.96 -6.34
C ARG A 355 -3.51 -14.57 -7.00
N THR A 356 -3.98 -15.41 -7.92
CA THR A 356 -5.35 -15.38 -8.43
C THR A 356 -6.18 -16.51 -7.81
N PHE A 357 -7.49 -16.30 -7.67
CA PHE A 357 -8.42 -17.27 -7.09
C PHE A 357 -9.71 -17.37 -7.89
N ARG A 358 -10.28 -18.58 -7.88
CA ARG A 358 -11.46 -18.95 -8.66
C ARG A 358 -12.75 -18.41 -8.05
N GLU A 359 -13.77 -18.27 -8.88
CA GLU A 359 -15.12 -17.77 -8.57
C GLU A 359 -15.80 -18.41 -7.34
N MET A 360 -15.55 -19.71 -7.09
CA MET A 360 -16.11 -20.46 -5.94
C MET A 360 -15.57 -20.01 -4.57
N THR A 361 -14.67 -19.03 -4.55
CA THR A 361 -14.07 -18.45 -3.35
C THR A 361 -15.02 -17.54 -2.59
N TYR A 362 -15.83 -16.77 -3.32
CA TYR A 362 -16.71 -15.76 -2.76
C TYR A 362 -18.15 -16.29 -2.69
N TYR A 363 -18.87 -15.89 -1.65
CA TYR A 363 -20.31 -16.10 -1.51
C TYR A 363 -21.03 -14.74 -1.48
N PRO A 364 -22.05 -14.52 -2.31
CA PRO A 364 -22.44 -15.36 -3.46
C PRO A 364 -21.31 -15.45 -4.50
N LYS A 365 -21.33 -16.50 -5.34
CA LYS A 365 -20.30 -16.78 -6.36
C LYS A 365 -20.11 -15.61 -7.33
N THR A 366 -18.89 -15.08 -7.47
CA THR A 366 -18.57 -14.05 -8.46
C THR A 366 -18.54 -14.64 -9.87
N ALA A 367 -18.84 -13.85 -10.90
CA ALA A 367 -18.70 -14.28 -12.30
C ALA A 367 -17.26 -14.11 -12.84
N VAL A 368 -16.40 -13.47 -12.06
CA VAL A 368 -15.02 -13.17 -12.44
C VAL A 368 -14.05 -13.74 -11.41
N LEU A 369 -12.80 -13.92 -11.84
CA LEU A 369 -11.68 -14.32 -11.01
C LEU A 369 -11.28 -13.19 -10.06
N GLY A 370 -10.87 -13.55 -8.85
CA GLY A 370 -10.29 -12.63 -7.88
C GLY A 370 -8.77 -12.70 -7.89
N ALA A 371 -8.13 -11.67 -7.34
CA ALA A 371 -6.69 -11.56 -7.21
C ALA A 371 -6.30 -10.91 -5.88
N LEU A 372 -5.16 -11.32 -5.34
CA LEU A 372 -4.48 -10.68 -4.21
C LEU A 372 -3.24 -9.99 -4.77
N ILE A 373 -3.20 -8.66 -4.65
CA ILE A 373 -2.08 -7.83 -5.05
C ILE A 373 -1.42 -7.22 -3.80
N THR A 374 -0.10 -7.10 -3.82
CA THR A 374 0.65 -6.35 -2.81
C THR A 374 1.20 -5.08 -3.42
N LEU A 375 1.02 -3.96 -2.73
CA LEU A 375 1.61 -2.67 -3.04
C LEU A 375 2.55 -2.31 -1.89
N GLN A 376 3.85 -2.35 -2.17
CA GLN A 376 4.90 -1.97 -1.23
C GLN A 376 5.37 -0.56 -1.57
N PRO A 377 5.24 0.44 -0.68
CA PRO A 377 5.72 1.79 -0.96
C PRO A 377 7.19 1.80 -1.39
N ARG A 378 7.52 2.59 -2.41
CA ARG A 378 8.90 2.76 -2.89
C ARG A 378 9.72 3.56 -1.88
N ALA A 379 11.03 3.29 -1.82
CA ALA A 379 11.95 4.17 -1.07
C ALA A 379 11.97 5.57 -1.72
N VAL A 380 12.11 5.61 -3.05
CA VAL A 380 12.02 6.81 -3.86
C VAL A 380 10.88 6.65 -4.87
N PRO A 381 9.84 7.49 -4.85
CA PRO A 381 8.77 7.42 -5.84
C PRO A 381 9.28 7.81 -7.23
N LEU A 382 8.59 7.37 -8.29
CA LEU A 382 8.94 7.75 -9.67
C LEU A 382 8.65 9.23 -9.97
N LEU A 383 7.87 9.88 -9.10
CA LEU A 383 7.56 11.31 -9.13
C LEU A 383 8.10 12.01 -7.88
N PRO A 384 9.42 12.28 -7.79
CA PRO A 384 9.99 12.99 -6.65
C PRO A 384 9.50 14.44 -6.61
N GLY A 385 9.22 14.94 -5.40
CA GLY A 385 8.86 16.34 -5.16
C GLY A 385 7.39 16.72 -5.39
N LEU A 386 6.59 15.86 -6.03
CA LEU A 386 5.15 16.07 -6.20
C LEU A 386 4.34 14.96 -5.54
N ASP A 387 3.16 15.31 -5.06
CA ASP A 387 2.26 14.37 -4.43
C ASP A 387 1.39 13.61 -5.44
N ALA A 388 0.74 12.55 -4.97
CA ALA A 388 -0.11 11.74 -5.82
C ALA A 388 -1.38 12.47 -6.28
N ALA A 389 -1.80 13.52 -5.58
CA ALA A 389 -2.97 14.32 -5.98
C ALA A 389 -2.69 15.07 -7.28
N THR A 390 -1.50 15.66 -7.41
CA THR A 390 -1.01 16.27 -8.65
C THR A 390 -0.95 15.24 -9.78
N LEU A 391 -0.46 14.03 -9.52
CA LEU A 391 -0.41 12.95 -10.52
C LEU A 391 -1.80 12.46 -10.94
N ILE A 392 -2.74 12.35 -10.00
CA ILE A 392 -4.14 12.00 -10.27
C ILE A 392 -4.73 13.03 -11.23
N HIS A 393 -4.56 14.33 -10.95
CA HIS A 393 -5.03 15.41 -11.82
C HIS A 393 -4.36 15.35 -13.20
N PHE A 394 -3.04 15.22 -13.27
CA PHE A 394 -2.34 15.16 -14.55
C PHE A 394 -2.78 13.97 -15.40
N THR A 395 -2.88 12.78 -14.80
CA THR A 395 -3.35 11.58 -15.51
C THR A 395 -4.84 11.64 -15.86
N ASP A 396 -5.64 12.37 -15.07
CA ASP A 396 -7.02 12.74 -15.41
C ASP A 396 -7.08 13.61 -16.67
N LEU A 397 -6.07 14.39 -17.00
CA LEU A 397 -6.03 15.20 -18.21
C LEU A 397 -5.45 14.40 -19.38
N LEU A 398 -4.31 13.73 -19.16
CA LEU A 398 -3.55 13.06 -20.22
C LEU A 398 -4.18 11.73 -20.67
N MET A 399 -4.73 10.94 -19.74
CA MET A 399 -5.06 9.53 -19.96
C MET A 399 -6.56 9.23 -19.85
N ARG A 400 -7.43 10.20 -20.14
CA ARG A 400 -8.90 9.98 -20.09
C ARG A 400 -9.32 8.81 -20.97
N PRO A 401 -10.28 7.97 -20.53
CA PRO A 401 -10.90 6.99 -21.40
C PRO A 401 -11.37 7.64 -22.72
N GLY A 402 -11.07 7.00 -23.85
CA GLY A 402 -11.32 7.54 -25.19
C GLY A 402 -10.18 8.40 -25.77
N GLN A 403 -9.31 8.99 -24.94
CA GLN A 403 -8.19 9.84 -25.40
C GLN A 403 -6.84 9.11 -25.40
N ARG A 404 -6.75 7.92 -24.80
CA ARG A 404 -5.48 7.17 -24.68
C ARG A 404 -4.80 6.81 -26.01
N GLY A 405 -5.58 6.70 -27.10
CA GLY A 405 -5.06 6.45 -28.45
C GLY A 405 -4.56 7.70 -29.18
N MET A 406 -4.69 8.88 -28.57
CA MET A 406 -4.17 10.12 -29.14
C MET A 406 -2.66 10.19 -29.01
N THR A 407 -2.01 10.86 -29.97
CA THR A 407 -0.60 11.24 -29.84
C THR A 407 -0.42 12.11 -28.60
N VAL A 408 0.69 11.94 -27.89
CA VAL A 408 1.00 12.70 -26.67
C VAL A 408 0.94 14.21 -26.93
N TYR A 409 1.44 14.68 -28.08
CA TYR A 409 1.36 16.07 -28.50
C TYR A 409 -0.08 16.61 -28.47
N LYS A 410 -1.00 15.97 -29.20
CA LYS A 410 -2.41 16.37 -29.27
C LYS A 410 -3.13 16.28 -27.92
N ALA A 411 -2.72 15.37 -27.03
CA ALA A 411 -3.28 15.29 -25.69
C ALA A 411 -2.80 16.47 -24.81
N LEU A 412 -1.51 16.80 -24.86
CA LEU A 412 -0.94 17.94 -24.13
C LEU A 412 -1.50 19.29 -24.63
N GLN A 413 -1.66 19.48 -25.93
CA GLN A 413 -2.20 20.72 -26.53
C GLN A 413 -3.61 21.10 -26.05
N GLN A 414 -4.37 20.17 -25.46
CA GLN A 414 -5.68 20.50 -24.86
C GLN A 414 -5.55 21.27 -23.54
N HIS A 415 -4.37 21.27 -22.92
CA HIS A 415 -4.15 21.76 -21.57
C HIS A 415 -2.93 22.68 -21.43
N VAL A 416 -2.03 22.70 -22.41
CA VAL A 416 -0.87 23.61 -22.45
C VAL A 416 -0.70 24.20 -23.86
N PRO A 417 -0.08 25.38 -24.01
CA PRO A 417 0.23 25.96 -25.31
C PRO A 417 1.06 25.03 -26.20
N PRO A 418 0.94 25.11 -27.54
CA PRO A 418 1.68 24.26 -28.47
C PRO A 418 3.20 24.26 -28.27
N GLU A 419 3.78 25.41 -27.93
CA GLU A 419 5.22 25.58 -27.69
C GLU A 419 5.65 24.80 -26.44
N VAL A 420 4.83 24.84 -25.39
CA VAL A 420 5.07 24.10 -24.14
C VAL A 420 4.91 22.60 -24.37
N ALA A 421 3.89 22.17 -25.12
CA ALA A 421 3.72 20.77 -25.49
C ALA A 421 4.94 20.24 -26.27
N GLN A 422 5.46 21.04 -27.21
CA GLN A 422 6.66 20.68 -27.97
C GLN A 422 7.90 20.58 -27.07
N TYR A 423 8.09 21.54 -26.16
CA TYR A 423 9.17 21.51 -25.18
C TYR A 423 9.09 20.27 -24.28
N MET A 424 7.90 19.92 -23.78
CA MET A 424 7.70 18.73 -22.96
C MET A 424 8.06 17.43 -23.69
N LEU A 425 7.74 17.32 -24.98
CA LEU A 425 8.13 16.17 -25.80
C LEU A 425 9.64 16.14 -26.08
N GLN A 426 10.24 17.29 -26.34
CA GLN A 426 11.69 17.41 -26.51
C GLN A 426 12.42 16.97 -25.24
N GLU A 427 11.93 17.36 -24.07
CA GLU A 427 12.46 16.91 -22.78
C GLU A 427 12.31 15.40 -22.57
N LEU A 428 11.24 14.78 -23.04
CA LEU A 428 11.12 13.32 -23.04
C LEU A 428 12.12 12.63 -23.97
N ARG A 429 12.73 13.36 -24.91
CA ARG A 429 13.58 12.80 -25.99
C ARG A 429 12.83 11.74 -26.80
N THR A 430 11.55 11.95 -27.03
CA THR A 430 10.69 11.01 -27.76
C THR A 430 10.23 11.58 -29.10
N ASP A 431 9.99 10.67 -30.07
CA ASP A 431 9.43 11.04 -31.37
C ASP A 431 7.96 11.48 -31.24
N GLY A 432 7.55 12.45 -32.07
CA GLY A 432 6.18 12.99 -32.08
C GLY A 432 5.06 12.01 -32.45
N ALA A 433 5.40 10.77 -32.83
CA ALA A 433 4.45 9.72 -33.19
C ALA A 433 3.95 8.87 -32.00
N LEU A 434 4.49 9.07 -30.79
CA LEU A 434 4.06 8.32 -29.61
C LEU A 434 2.62 8.65 -29.21
N THR A 435 1.86 7.62 -28.88
CA THR A 435 0.55 7.73 -28.24
C THR A 435 0.68 7.72 -26.71
N VAL A 436 -0.37 8.15 -26.02
CA VAL A 436 -0.38 8.14 -24.55
C VAL A 436 -0.20 6.72 -23.98
N LEU A 437 -0.67 5.68 -24.67
CA LEU A 437 -0.47 4.28 -24.26
C LEU A 437 0.99 3.81 -24.39
N ASP A 438 1.79 4.48 -25.22
CA ASP A 438 3.20 4.13 -25.39
C ASP A 438 4.07 4.70 -24.27
N LEU A 439 3.60 5.71 -23.53
CA LEU A 439 4.37 6.31 -22.45
C LEU A 439 4.54 5.34 -21.27
N THR A 440 5.78 5.16 -20.85
CA THR A 440 6.14 4.50 -19.59
C THR A 440 5.65 5.30 -18.40
N THR A 441 5.48 4.63 -17.25
CA THR A 441 5.11 5.31 -16.00
C THR A 441 6.11 6.42 -15.67
N GLU A 442 7.40 6.19 -15.86
CA GLU A 442 8.48 7.17 -15.66
C GLU A 442 8.34 8.39 -16.57
N GLU A 443 8.02 8.20 -17.86
CA GLU A 443 7.79 9.32 -18.79
C GLU A 443 6.52 10.08 -18.44
N VAL A 444 5.44 9.40 -18.03
CA VAL A 444 4.23 10.08 -17.54
C VAL A 444 4.54 10.91 -16.30
N CYS A 445 5.34 10.39 -15.36
CA CYS A 445 5.81 11.13 -14.20
C CYS A 445 6.67 12.34 -14.60
N LYS A 446 7.60 12.18 -15.55
CA LYS A 446 8.41 13.30 -16.07
C LYS A 446 7.53 14.39 -16.69
N LEU A 447 6.52 14.02 -17.50
CA LEU A 447 5.55 14.98 -18.03
C LEU A 447 4.74 15.65 -16.93
N ALA A 448 4.34 14.93 -15.89
CA ALA A 448 3.62 15.51 -14.75
C ALA A 448 4.47 16.59 -14.06
N THR A 449 5.77 16.35 -13.86
CA THR A 449 6.70 17.35 -13.31
C THR A 449 6.80 18.58 -14.20
N LEU A 450 6.96 18.41 -15.52
CA LEU A 450 7.05 19.53 -16.46
C LEU A 450 5.74 20.33 -16.54
N TRP A 451 4.61 19.63 -16.53
CA TRP A 451 3.28 20.24 -16.50
C TRP A 451 3.07 21.06 -15.22
N HIS A 452 3.46 20.53 -14.06
CA HIS A 452 3.35 21.25 -12.80
C HIS A 452 4.21 22.53 -12.79
N ARG A 453 5.47 22.46 -13.26
CA ARG A 453 6.34 23.64 -13.41
C ARG A 453 5.73 24.70 -14.33
N PHE A 454 5.09 24.27 -15.42
CA PHE A 454 4.37 25.18 -16.31
C PHE A 454 3.21 25.87 -15.58
N LEU A 455 2.43 25.15 -14.76
CA LEU A 455 1.36 25.76 -13.98
C LEU A 455 1.88 26.78 -12.96
N GLU A 456 2.97 26.46 -12.26
CA GLU A 456 3.59 27.37 -11.29
C GLU A 456 4.09 28.66 -11.97
N ALA A 457 4.81 28.54 -13.08
CA ALA A 457 5.30 29.68 -13.86
C ALA A 457 4.13 30.55 -14.39
N SER A 458 3.08 29.91 -14.91
CA SER A 458 1.89 30.60 -15.41
C SER A 458 1.16 31.36 -14.31
N SER A 459 1.09 30.77 -13.11
CA SER A 459 0.50 31.42 -11.93
C SER A 459 1.31 32.65 -11.51
N GLN A 460 2.64 32.55 -11.46
CA GLN A 460 3.51 33.67 -11.08
C GLN A 460 3.42 34.85 -12.06
N GLN A 461 3.35 34.56 -13.36
CA GLN A 461 3.18 35.60 -14.39
C GLN A 461 1.83 36.33 -14.24
N ALA A 462 0.75 35.60 -13.99
CA ALA A 462 -0.58 36.20 -13.78
C ALA A 462 -0.60 37.13 -12.56
N HIS A 463 0.06 36.74 -11.46
CA HIS A 463 0.17 37.59 -10.27
C HIS A 463 1.09 38.81 -10.49
N GLY A 464 2.19 38.65 -11.21
CA GLY A 464 3.13 39.74 -11.50
C GLY A 464 2.60 40.79 -12.49
N SER A 465 1.67 40.42 -13.38
CA SER A 465 1.01 41.37 -14.29
C SER A 465 -0.13 42.17 -13.64
N GLY A 466 -0.55 41.80 -12.42
CA GLY A 466 -1.66 42.43 -11.71
C GLY A 466 -1.25 43.55 -10.74
N THR A 467 0.06 43.79 -10.59
CA THR A 467 0.64 44.90 -9.82
C THR A 467 1.27 45.91 -10.76
#